data_AF-A0A1V5SCQ6-F1
#
_entry.id   AF-A0A1V5SCQ6-F1
#
_cell.length_a   1.000
_cell.length_b   1.000
_cell.length_c   1.000
_cell.angle_alpha   90.00
_cell.angle_beta   90.00
_cell.angle_gamma   90.00
#
_symmetry.space_group_name_H-M   'P 1'
#
loop_
_entity.id
_entity.type
_entity.pdbx_description
1 polymer ?
#
loop_
_entity_poly.entity_id
_entity_poly.type
_entity_poly.pdbx_seq_one_letter_code
_entity_poly.pdbx_strand_id
1 'polypeptide(L)'
;MSESFKYYTNEHVDALKPESSDKVTENEGALLAGESDAVSKAPEIGAMDSAELPKINRNIDAMDSSVANMLKGKFLKNLREGEYSLIIGDDTSGRIPTLIFGRIASKMAKDVQRPAPKVRFVAGTISVPDEYTDTSQFSSYQKKLYELTDYFAELIDQENIKNEKVLLVTDTIDSGNTMMGFVSALKANGIKCDIATLSLFRASPFNKKTAESLKRKKEAMLNGCKIYYSDKGDTPGIYRDKLSSGIVKDPYVLHASPAKTDLSNVPPHLKNQVSAQNIQRSKYAAYARARAFLIADELYERKKSK
;
A
#
# COMPACT_ATOMS: atom_id res chain seq x y z
N MET A 1 -7.20 1.61 30.12
CA MET A 1 -7.93 1.09 28.95
C MET A 1 -9.40 1.19 29.30
N SER A 2 -10.17 2.01 28.59
CA SER A 2 -11.58 2.29 28.91
C SER A 2 -12.46 1.09 28.63
N GLU A 3 -13.47 0.86 29.47
CA GLU A 3 -14.42 -0.27 29.42
C GLU A 3 -15.32 -0.29 28.17
N SER A 4 -15.23 0.72 27.30
CA SER A 4 -16.05 0.87 26.10
C SER A 4 -15.76 -0.14 24.98
N PHE A 5 -14.71 -0.96 25.08
CA PHE A 5 -14.38 -2.00 24.08
C PHE A 5 -14.94 -3.40 24.39
N LYS A 6 -15.58 -3.62 25.55
CA LYS A 6 -16.09 -4.95 25.94
C LYS A 6 -17.49 -5.30 25.42
N TYR A 7 -18.16 -4.37 24.73
CA TYR A 7 -19.58 -4.48 24.38
C TYR A 7 -19.88 -4.90 22.94
N TYR A 8 -19.05 -5.72 22.28
CA TYR A 8 -19.43 -6.25 20.96
C TYR A 8 -18.93 -7.68 20.79
N THR A 9 -19.65 -8.63 21.38
CA THR A 9 -19.56 -10.07 21.10
C THR A 9 -20.83 -10.53 20.38
N ASN A 10 -20.65 -11.07 19.17
CA ASN A 10 -21.44 -12.04 18.40
C ASN A 10 -22.99 -11.98 18.26
N GLU A 11 -23.74 -11.22 19.04
CA GLU A 11 -25.22 -11.28 19.03
C GLU A 11 -25.92 -10.22 18.15
N HIS A 12 -25.18 -9.36 17.43
CA HIS A 12 -25.76 -8.36 16.50
C HIS A 12 -25.36 -8.61 15.03
N VAL A 13 -24.79 -9.78 14.73
CA VAL A 13 -24.14 -10.08 13.45
C VAL A 13 -25.13 -10.36 12.31
N ASP A 14 -26.38 -10.70 12.59
CA ASP A 14 -27.33 -11.12 11.54
C ASP A 14 -28.15 -9.97 10.91
N ALA A 15 -28.06 -8.73 11.43
CA ALA A 15 -28.97 -7.65 11.01
C ALA A 15 -28.46 -6.76 9.87
N LEU A 16 -27.23 -6.93 9.38
CA LEU A 16 -26.59 -6.01 8.42
C LEU A 16 -25.78 -6.73 7.32
N LYS A 17 -26.36 -7.74 6.66
CA LYS A 17 -25.76 -8.28 5.42
C LYS A 17 -26.12 -7.37 4.23
N PRO A 18 -25.17 -6.64 3.61
CA PRO A 18 -25.45 -5.95 2.36
C PRO A 18 -25.58 -6.94 1.19
N GLU A 19 -26.49 -6.64 0.27
CA GLU A 19 -26.61 -7.36 -1.00
C GLU A 19 -25.32 -7.26 -1.82
N SER A 20 -24.93 -8.37 -2.44
CA SER A 20 -23.67 -8.55 -3.16
C SER A 20 -23.50 -7.52 -4.29
N SER A 21 -22.43 -6.73 -4.22
CA SER A 21 -21.99 -5.88 -5.34
C SER A 21 -21.09 -6.67 -6.28
N ASP A 22 -21.38 -6.61 -7.58
CA ASP A 22 -20.59 -7.25 -8.63
C ASP A 22 -19.13 -6.73 -8.62
N LYS A 23 -18.18 -7.63 -8.35
CA LYS A 23 -16.75 -7.32 -8.25
C LYS A 23 -16.04 -7.56 -9.59
N VAL A 24 -15.50 -6.49 -10.18
CA VAL A 24 -14.42 -6.57 -11.18
C VAL A 24 -13.09 -6.53 -10.43
N THR A 25 -12.44 -7.68 -10.26
CA THR A 25 -11.08 -7.77 -9.70
C THR A 25 -10.06 -7.84 -10.85
N GLU A 26 -9.40 -6.71 -11.15
CA GLU A 26 -8.19 -6.75 -11.99
C GLU A 26 -7.05 -7.39 -11.19
N ASN A 27 -6.67 -8.61 -11.58
CA ASN A 27 -5.64 -9.38 -10.90
C ASN A 27 -4.23 -8.91 -11.30
N GLU A 28 -3.79 -7.76 -10.75
CA GLU A 28 -2.43 -7.23 -11.00
C GLU A 28 -1.31 -8.16 -10.49
N GLY A 29 -1.63 -9.18 -9.67
CA GLY A 29 -0.66 -10.17 -9.19
C GLY A 29 -0.06 -11.05 -10.29
N ALA A 30 -0.75 -11.22 -11.42
CA ALA A 30 -0.21 -11.93 -12.58
C ALA A 30 0.93 -11.16 -13.29
N LEU A 31 0.99 -9.83 -13.13
CA LEU A 31 2.02 -9.01 -13.78
C LEU A 31 3.43 -9.20 -13.20
N LEU A 32 3.58 -9.58 -11.93
CA LEU A 32 4.90 -9.75 -11.32
C LEU A 32 5.68 -10.98 -11.84
N ALA A 33 4.98 -11.96 -12.43
CA ALA A 33 5.60 -13.20 -12.90
C ALA A 33 6.06 -13.16 -14.38
N GLY A 34 5.62 -12.16 -15.16
CA GLY A 34 5.77 -12.17 -16.64
C GLY A 34 6.62 -11.05 -17.27
N GLU A 35 7.20 -10.13 -16.51
CA GLU A 35 7.73 -8.86 -17.04
C GLU A 35 9.26 -8.70 -16.96
N SER A 36 10.05 -9.64 -17.50
CA SER A 36 11.42 -9.31 -17.92
C SER A 36 11.42 -8.41 -19.17
N ASP A 37 10.38 -8.52 -20.00
CA ASP A 37 10.30 -7.86 -21.31
C ASP A 37 9.52 -6.53 -21.30
N ALA A 38 8.89 -6.16 -20.17
CA ALA A 38 8.16 -4.90 -20.07
C ALA A 38 9.10 -3.70 -19.82
N VAL A 39 10.28 -3.92 -19.23
CA VAL A 39 11.27 -2.85 -19.02
C VAL A 39 11.86 -2.38 -20.36
N SER A 40 12.06 -3.29 -21.32
CA SER A 40 12.49 -2.95 -22.69
C SER A 40 11.38 -2.38 -23.57
N LYS A 41 10.11 -2.47 -23.12
CA LYS A 41 8.92 -1.90 -23.78
C LYS A 41 8.28 -0.76 -23.00
N ALA A 42 8.97 -0.18 -22.01
CA ALA A 42 8.51 1.04 -21.37
C ALA A 42 8.22 2.06 -22.49
N PRO A 43 7.04 2.72 -22.51
CA PRO A 43 6.65 3.61 -23.58
C PRO A 43 7.80 4.58 -23.83
N GLU A 44 8.20 4.75 -25.10
CA GLU A 44 9.31 5.61 -25.48
C GLU A 44 9.23 6.92 -24.67
N ILE A 45 10.17 7.07 -23.75
CA ILE A 45 10.21 8.16 -22.75
C ILE A 45 10.21 9.54 -23.45
N GLY A 46 10.51 9.57 -24.75
CA GLY A 46 10.55 10.74 -25.62
C GLY A 46 9.27 11.56 -25.70
N ALA A 47 8.13 11.11 -25.17
CA ALA A 47 6.88 11.86 -25.15
C ALA A 47 6.44 12.36 -23.75
N MET A 48 7.32 12.33 -22.74
CA MET A 48 7.08 12.95 -21.43
C MET A 48 7.71 14.34 -21.39
N ASP A 49 7.04 15.29 -20.71
CA ASP A 49 7.56 16.65 -20.55
C ASP A 49 8.93 16.59 -19.84
N SER A 50 9.97 17.07 -20.54
CA SER A 50 11.35 17.12 -20.06
C SER A 50 11.50 17.84 -18.72
N ALA A 51 10.59 18.75 -18.36
CA ALA A 51 10.63 19.48 -17.08
C ALA A 51 10.16 18.64 -15.87
N GLU A 52 9.27 17.66 -16.08
CA GLU A 52 8.68 16.86 -15.00
C GLU A 52 9.49 15.59 -14.68
N LEU A 53 10.21 15.04 -15.67
CA LEU A 53 11.08 13.87 -15.49
C LEU A 53 12.11 14.03 -14.34
N PRO A 54 12.83 15.16 -14.21
CA PRO A 54 13.74 15.38 -13.08
C PRO A 54 13.06 15.39 -11.71
N LYS A 55 11.80 15.83 -11.61
CA LYS A 55 11.04 15.83 -10.35
C LYS A 55 10.67 14.40 -9.96
N ILE A 56 10.24 13.60 -10.92
CA ILE A 56 9.87 12.20 -10.70
C ILE A 56 11.10 11.36 -10.35
N ASN A 57 12.20 11.53 -11.07
CA ASN A 57 13.46 10.86 -10.74
C ASN A 57 13.91 11.20 -9.32
N ARG A 58 13.91 12.48 -8.92
CA ARG A 58 14.24 12.86 -7.54
C ARG A 58 13.35 12.17 -6.51
N ASN A 59 12.04 12.07 -6.75
CA ASN A 59 11.13 11.38 -5.83
C ASN A 59 11.40 9.87 -5.75
N ILE A 60 11.68 9.24 -6.89
CA ILE A 60 11.98 7.81 -7.01
C ILE A 60 13.35 7.49 -6.38
N ASP A 61 14.35 8.33 -6.57
CA ASP A 61 15.69 8.17 -5.98
C ASP A 61 15.65 8.31 -4.46
N ALA A 62 14.82 9.22 -3.94
CA ALA A 62 14.55 9.32 -2.50
C ALA A 62 13.90 8.03 -1.94
N MET A 63 13.07 7.35 -2.74
CA MET A 63 12.55 6.04 -2.39
C MET A 63 13.62 4.96 -2.35
N ASP A 64 14.54 4.91 -3.33
CA ASP A 64 15.61 3.90 -3.36
C ASP A 64 16.38 3.89 -2.04
N SER A 65 16.85 5.06 -1.61
CA SER A 65 17.55 5.21 -0.33
C SER A 65 16.72 4.74 0.87
N SER A 66 15.42 5.08 0.88
CA SER A 66 14.52 4.72 1.98
C SER A 66 14.32 3.20 2.07
N VAL A 67 14.02 2.56 0.93
CA VAL A 67 13.83 1.11 0.81
C VAL A 67 15.13 0.37 1.13
N ALA A 68 16.27 0.82 0.61
CA ALA A 68 17.57 0.20 0.86
C ALA A 68 17.93 0.13 2.35
N ASN A 69 17.53 1.15 3.10
CA ASN A 69 17.70 1.22 4.55
C ASN A 69 16.75 0.29 5.29
N MET A 70 15.48 0.20 4.87
CA MET A 70 14.53 -0.75 5.43
C MET A 70 14.99 -2.19 5.21
N LEU A 71 15.52 -2.53 4.02
CA LEU A 71 16.00 -3.86 3.64
C LEU A 71 17.32 -4.24 4.34
N LYS A 72 17.33 -4.21 5.66
CA LYS A 72 18.45 -4.58 6.52
C LYS A 72 17.93 -5.39 7.72
N GLY A 73 18.84 -6.10 8.38
CA GLY A 73 18.56 -6.81 9.62
C GLY A 73 17.34 -7.74 9.53
N LYS A 74 16.45 -7.64 10.52
CA LYS A 74 15.30 -8.55 10.64
C LYS A 74 14.29 -8.43 9.50
N PHE A 75 14.10 -7.26 8.88
CA PHE A 75 13.14 -7.16 7.77
C PHE A 75 13.59 -7.98 6.56
N LEU A 76 14.85 -7.81 6.17
CA LEU A 76 15.45 -8.58 5.08
C LEU A 76 15.44 -10.08 5.37
N LYS A 77 15.74 -10.46 6.62
CA LYS A 77 15.68 -11.86 7.06
C LYS A 77 14.27 -12.44 6.85
N ASN A 78 13.25 -11.77 7.37
CA ASN A 78 11.86 -12.22 7.28
C ASN A 78 11.39 -12.35 5.81
N LEU A 79 11.78 -11.41 4.94
CA LEU A 79 11.50 -11.48 3.51
C LEU A 79 12.18 -12.67 2.83
N ARG A 80 13.46 -12.94 3.14
CA ARG A 80 14.22 -14.07 2.58
C ARG A 80 13.59 -15.41 2.99
N GLU A 81 13.31 -15.56 4.28
CA GLU A 81 12.73 -16.76 4.88
C GLU A 81 11.28 -17.04 4.44
N GLY A 82 10.65 -16.08 3.76
CA GLY A 82 9.29 -16.26 3.27
C GLY A 82 8.26 -16.19 4.39
N GLU A 83 8.51 -15.39 5.44
CA GLU A 83 7.54 -15.21 6.53
C GLU A 83 6.18 -14.67 6.06
N TYR A 84 6.16 -14.00 4.90
CA TYR A 84 4.97 -13.39 4.33
C TYR A 84 4.50 -14.14 3.08
N SER A 85 3.24 -14.52 3.04
CA SER A 85 2.59 -15.12 1.86
C SER A 85 1.72 -14.15 1.08
N LEU A 86 1.34 -13.04 1.71
CA LEU A 86 0.59 -11.96 1.09
C LEU A 86 1.19 -10.61 1.50
N ILE A 87 1.38 -9.75 0.50
CA ILE A 87 1.76 -8.35 0.65
C ILE A 87 0.58 -7.50 0.20
N ILE A 88 0.07 -6.66 1.11
CA ILE A 88 -1.05 -5.76 0.83
C ILE A 88 -0.52 -4.34 0.84
N GLY A 89 -0.57 -3.68 -0.32
CA GLY A 89 -0.32 -2.26 -0.43
C GLY A 89 -1.57 -1.44 -0.12
N ASP A 90 -1.40 -0.34 0.61
CA ASP A 90 -2.38 0.75 0.58
C ASP A 90 -2.50 1.21 -0.88
N ASP A 91 -3.72 1.09 -1.41
CA ASP A 91 -4.09 1.40 -2.79
C ASP A 91 -4.11 2.91 -3.08
N THR A 92 -3.18 3.64 -2.48
CA THR A 92 -2.91 5.05 -2.71
C THR A 92 -1.41 5.25 -2.77
N SER A 93 -0.81 5.66 -1.66
CA SER A 93 0.60 5.96 -1.54
C SER A 93 1.46 4.72 -1.26
N GLY A 94 0.85 3.59 -0.91
CA GLY A 94 1.56 2.32 -0.76
C GLY A 94 1.98 1.67 -2.08
N ARG A 95 1.40 2.07 -3.22
CA ARG A 95 1.54 1.33 -4.49
C ARG A 95 2.99 1.07 -4.91
N ILE A 96 3.80 2.11 -5.06
CA ILE A 96 5.19 1.95 -5.53
C ILE A 96 6.05 1.17 -4.52
N PRO A 97 6.05 1.48 -3.20
CA PRO A 97 6.76 0.65 -2.21
C PRO A 97 6.34 -0.83 -2.24
N THR A 98 5.05 -1.12 -2.39
CA THR A 98 4.53 -2.48 -2.47
C THR A 98 5.04 -3.23 -3.67
N LEU A 99 5.08 -2.59 -4.84
CA LEU A 99 5.65 -3.18 -6.05
C LEU A 99 7.13 -3.52 -5.88
N ILE A 100 7.88 -2.63 -5.22
CA ILE A 100 9.30 -2.86 -4.91
C ILE A 100 9.47 -4.07 -4.00
N PHE A 101 8.78 -4.08 -2.85
CA PHE A 101 8.89 -5.20 -1.90
C PHE A 101 8.38 -6.52 -2.48
N GLY A 102 7.28 -6.48 -3.23
CA GLY A 102 6.71 -7.64 -3.92
C GLY A 102 7.69 -8.27 -4.90
N ARG A 103 8.35 -7.45 -5.73
CA ARG A 103 9.36 -7.95 -6.69
C ARG A 103 10.58 -8.53 -5.98
N ILE A 104 11.09 -7.85 -4.96
CA ILE A 104 12.23 -8.35 -4.16
C ILE A 104 11.89 -9.68 -3.49
N ALA A 105 10.73 -9.76 -2.83
CA ALA A 105 10.29 -10.98 -2.15
C ALA A 105 10.07 -12.14 -3.15
N SER A 106 9.54 -11.86 -4.34
CA SER A 106 9.35 -12.84 -5.40
C SER A 106 10.67 -13.40 -5.92
N LYS A 107 11.68 -12.54 -6.12
CA LYS A 107 13.03 -12.98 -6.54
C LYS A 107 13.69 -13.84 -5.46
N MET A 108 13.61 -13.43 -4.20
CA MET A 108 14.11 -14.23 -3.07
C MET A 108 13.40 -15.58 -2.96
N ALA A 109 12.10 -15.62 -3.24
CA ALA A 109 11.34 -16.87 -3.26
C ALA A 109 11.84 -17.82 -4.36
N LYS A 110 12.09 -17.27 -5.55
CA LYS A 110 12.59 -18.03 -6.70
C LYS A 110 13.97 -18.64 -6.45
N ASP A 111 14.89 -17.92 -5.81
CA ASP A 111 16.23 -18.45 -5.50
C ASP A 111 16.21 -19.74 -4.67
N VAL A 112 15.21 -19.87 -3.79
CA VAL A 112 15.06 -21.02 -2.88
C VAL A 112 13.89 -21.93 -3.25
N GLN A 113 13.36 -21.78 -4.47
CA GLN A 113 12.26 -22.59 -5.02
C GLN A 113 11.01 -22.67 -4.13
N ARG A 114 10.68 -21.58 -3.42
CA ARG A 114 9.43 -21.48 -2.63
C ARG A 114 8.37 -20.65 -3.38
N PRO A 115 7.08 -20.77 -3.01
CA PRO A 115 6.05 -19.88 -3.51
C PRO A 115 6.37 -18.41 -3.23
N ALA A 116 6.19 -17.56 -4.25
CA ALA A 116 6.28 -16.12 -4.08
C ALA A 116 5.04 -15.59 -3.34
N PRO A 117 5.19 -14.56 -2.50
CA PRO A 117 4.04 -13.93 -1.89
C PRO A 117 3.14 -13.31 -2.95
N LYS A 118 1.83 -13.40 -2.73
CA LYS A 118 0.84 -12.69 -3.53
C LYS A 118 0.93 -11.20 -3.21
N VAL A 119 0.62 -10.37 -4.20
CA VAL A 119 0.58 -8.91 -4.05
C VAL A 119 -0.82 -8.42 -4.38
N ARG A 120 -1.40 -7.64 -3.47
CA ARG A 120 -2.73 -7.05 -3.60
C ARG A 120 -2.69 -5.57 -3.19
N PHE A 121 -3.61 -4.80 -3.75
CA PHE A 121 -3.83 -3.41 -3.39
C PHE A 121 -5.23 -3.27 -2.82
N VAL A 122 -5.32 -2.66 -1.64
CA VAL A 122 -6.59 -2.42 -0.96
C VAL A 122 -6.59 -0.98 -0.49
N ALA A 123 -7.66 -0.24 -0.75
CA ALA A 123 -7.74 1.14 -0.30
C ALA A 123 -8.18 1.14 1.15
N GLY A 124 -7.35 1.74 2.02
CA GLY A 124 -7.68 1.78 3.43
C GLY A 124 -8.87 2.67 3.74
N THR A 125 -9.55 2.40 4.85
CA THR A 125 -10.65 3.22 5.37
C THR A 125 -10.09 4.19 6.41
N ILE A 126 -10.39 5.48 6.32
CA ILE A 126 -9.99 6.43 7.38
C ILE A 126 -10.82 6.11 8.63
N SER A 127 -10.16 5.83 9.76
CA SER A 127 -10.87 5.72 11.03
C SER A 127 -11.31 7.10 11.50
N VAL A 128 -12.59 7.20 11.86
CA VAL A 128 -13.15 8.40 12.49
C VAL A 128 -12.54 8.50 13.89
N PRO A 129 -11.93 9.63 14.28
CA PRO A 129 -11.47 9.84 15.65
C PRO A 129 -12.62 9.69 16.64
N ASP A 130 -12.34 9.15 17.84
CA ASP A 130 -13.31 8.93 18.93
C ASP A 130 -14.08 10.22 19.35
N GLU A 131 -13.62 11.40 18.91
CA GLU A 131 -14.17 12.71 19.25
C GLU A 131 -15.41 13.10 18.41
N TYR A 132 -15.77 12.34 17.37
CA TYR A 132 -16.98 12.61 16.59
C TYR A 132 -18.20 11.96 17.24
N THR A 133 -19.05 12.78 17.87
CA THR A 133 -20.33 12.41 18.49
C THR A 133 -21.48 12.23 17.48
N ASP A 134 -21.22 12.43 16.20
CA ASP A 134 -22.21 12.26 15.13
C ASP A 134 -22.41 10.77 14.82
N THR A 135 -23.53 10.22 15.32
CA THR A 135 -23.93 8.82 15.17
C THR A 135 -24.02 8.37 13.70
N SER A 136 -24.24 9.29 12.76
CA SER A 136 -24.30 8.98 11.33
C SER A 136 -22.93 8.68 10.70
N GLN A 137 -21.87 9.34 11.17
CA GLN A 137 -20.51 9.09 10.67
C GLN A 137 -19.93 7.81 11.28
N PHE A 138 -20.27 7.53 12.54
CA PHE A 138 -19.87 6.31 13.22
C PHE A 138 -20.42 5.05 12.54
N SER A 139 -21.70 5.06 12.14
CA SER A 139 -22.31 3.92 11.42
C SER A 139 -21.67 3.69 10.05
N SER A 140 -21.30 4.75 9.34
CA SER A 140 -20.59 4.65 8.05
C SER A 140 -19.19 4.04 8.18
N TYR A 141 -18.49 4.34 9.27
CA TYR A 141 -17.17 3.76 9.55
C TYR A 141 -17.27 2.27 9.90
N GLN A 142 -18.19 1.92 10.80
CA GLN A 142 -18.41 0.52 11.17
C GLN A 142 -18.72 -0.33 9.94
N LYS A 143 -19.64 0.16 9.09
CA LYS A 143 -19.98 -0.51 7.82
C LYS A 143 -18.74 -0.77 6.97
N LYS A 144 -17.86 0.22 6.78
CA LYS A 144 -16.63 0.05 6.00
C LYS A 144 -15.62 -0.91 6.65
N LEU A 145 -15.53 -0.92 7.98
CA LEU A 145 -14.67 -1.87 8.67
C LEU A 145 -15.19 -3.30 8.48
N TYR A 146 -16.51 -3.50 8.49
CA TYR A 146 -17.12 -4.78 8.13
C TYR A 146 -16.84 -5.16 6.68
N GLU A 147 -17.07 -4.25 5.73
CA GLU A 147 -16.75 -4.48 4.31
C GLU A 147 -15.27 -4.86 4.10
N LEU A 148 -14.34 -4.18 4.78
CA LEU A 148 -12.92 -4.50 4.73
C LEU A 148 -12.60 -5.85 5.39
N THR A 149 -13.31 -6.20 6.47
CA THR A 149 -13.17 -7.48 7.17
C THR A 149 -13.65 -8.63 6.30
N ASP A 150 -14.82 -8.50 5.68
CA ASP A 150 -15.41 -9.48 4.76
C ASP A 150 -14.53 -9.63 3.51
N TYR A 151 -14.06 -8.51 2.96
CA TYR A 151 -13.11 -8.54 1.85
C TYR A 151 -11.84 -9.32 2.20
N PHE A 152 -11.29 -9.13 3.41
CA PHE A 152 -10.12 -9.90 3.82
C PHE A 152 -10.44 -11.37 4.05
N ALA A 153 -11.61 -11.72 4.61
CA ALA A 153 -12.04 -13.10 4.73
C ALA A 153 -12.04 -13.79 3.36
N GLU A 154 -12.70 -13.19 2.37
CA GLU A 154 -12.73 -13.69 1.00
C GLU A 154 -11.32 -13.81 0.39
N LEU A 155 -10.48 -12.78 0.56
CA LEU A 155 -9.13 -12.77 0.01
C LEU A 155 -8.25 -13.87 0.64
N ILE A 156 -8.35 -14.07 1.95
CA ILE A 156 -7.62 -15.11 2.70
C ILE A 156 -8.01 -16.49 2.19
N ASP A 157 -9.31 -16.72 2.00
CA ASP A 157 -9.85 -17.98 1.48
C ASP A 157 -9.40 -18.22 0.04
N GLN A 158 -9.52 -17.21 -0.84
CA GLN A 158 -9.12 -17.29 -2.25
C GLN A 158 -7.63 -17.56 -2.44
N GLU A 159 -6.78 -16.93 -1.63
CA GLU A 159 -5.33 -17.11 -1.69
C GLU A 159 -4.85 -18.30 -0.83
N ASN A 160 -5.76 -19.00 -0.14
CA ASN A 160 -5.48 -20.13 0.77
C ASN A 160 -4.41 -19.79 1.82
N ILE A 161 -4.51 -18.60 2.43
CA ILE A 161 -3.57 -18.11 3.44
C ILE A 161 -3.88 -18.80 4.77
N LYS A 162 -3.18 -19.90 5.07
CA LYS A 162 -3.37 -20.68 6.30
C LYS A 162 -2.19 -20.50 7.25
N ASN A 163 -2.42 -19.82 8.39
CA ASN A 163 -1.44 -19.57 9.46
C ASN A 163 -0.22 -18.70 9.07
N GLU A 164 -0.29 -18.00 7.95
CA GLU A 164 0.79 -17.16 7.44
C GLU A 164 0.61 -15.70 7.85
N LYS A 165 1.70 -14.94 7.76
CA LYS A 165 1.71 -13.52 8.13
C LYS A 165 1.52 -12.65 6.89
N VAL A 166 0.78 -11.56 7.03
CA VAL A 166 0.63 -10.53 5.98
C VAL A 166 1.66 -9.41 6.18
N LEU A 167 2.22 -8.90 5.09
CA LEU A 167 2.96 -7.64 5.11
C LEU A 167 2.07 -6.50 4.59
N LEU A 168 1.66 -5.59 5.46
CA LEU A 168 1.02 -4.34 5.06
C LEU A 168 2.09 -3.34 4.60
N VAL A 169 1.84 -2.62 3.52
CA VAL A 169 2.79 -1.66 2.96
C VAL A 169 2.13 -0.32 2.70
N THR A 170 2.74 0.75 3.18
CA THR A 170 2.34 2.15 2.92
C THR A 170 3.58 3.02 2.73
N ASP A 171 3.45 4.25 2.26
CA ASP A 171 4.58 5.18 2.21
C ASP A 171 4.86 5.81 3.58
N THR A 172 3.82 6.17 4.33
CA THR A 172 3.95 6.97 5.54
C THR A 172 2.85 6.63 6.53
N ILE A 173 3.25 6.44 7.78
CA ILE A 173 2.31 6.36 8.90
C ILE A 173 2.31 7.72 9.60
N ASP A 174 1.24 8.50 9.40
CA ASP A 174 0.99 9.73 10.15
C ASP A 174 0.23 9.47 11.46
N SER A 175 -1.09 9.64 11.48
CA SER A 175 -1.91 9.27 12.63
C SER A 175 -1.91 7.75 12.83
N GLY A 176 -1.88 6.99 11.74
CA GLY A 176 -1.99 5.53 11.70
C GLY A 176 -3.43 5.01 11.68
N ASN A 177 -4.41 5.92 11.58
CA ASN A 177 -5.84 5.61 11.49
C ASN A 177 -6.17 4.63 10.35
N THR A 178 -5.62 4.87 9.16
CA THR A 178 -5.78 3.96 8.02
C THR A 178 -5.22 2.57 8.30
N MET A 179 -4.02 2.49 8.88
CA MET A 179 -3.40 1.22 9.24
C MET A 179 -4.18 0.49 10.34
N MET A 180 -4.79 1.22 11.27
CA MET A 180 -5.61 0.63 12.33
C MET A 180 -6.82 -0.09 11.74
N GLY A 181 -7.47 0.46 10.71
CA GLY A 181 -8.55 -0.22 9.98
C GLY A 181 -8.09 -1.56 9.40
N PHE A 182 -6.97 -1.57 8.67
CA PHE A 182 -6.39 -2.79 8.12
C PHE A 182 -6.02 -3.82 9.19
N VAL A 183 -5.28 -3.40 10.21
CA VAL A 183 -4.83 -4.29 11.30
C VAL A 183 -6.03 -4.88 12.03
N SER A 184 -7.09 -4.10 12.25
CA SER A 184 -8.29 -4.57 12.94
C SER A 184 -9.04 -5.59 12.10
N ALA A 185 -9.22 -5.33 10.80
CA ALA A 185 -9.88 -6.24 9.86
C ALA A 185 -9.09 -7.56 9.68
N LEU A 186 -7.76 -7.50 9.54
CA LEU A 186 -6.93 -8.72 9.47
C LEU A 186 -6.96 -9.52 10.78
N LYS A 187 -6.91 -8.84 11.93
CA LYS A 187 -6.96 -9.48 13.24
C LYS A 187 -8.31 -10.13 13.51
N ALA A 188 -9.42 -9.52 13.07
CA ALA A 188 -10.75 -10.11 13.15
C ALA A 188 -10.83 -11.45 12.39
N ASN A 189 -10.04 -11.59 11.33
CA ASN A 189 -9.87 -12.83 10.57
C ASN A 189 -8.73 -13.74 11.08
N GLY A 190 -8.21 -13.50 12.29
CA GLY A 190 -7.14 -14.32 12.89
C GLY A 190 -5.77 -14.19 12.23
N ILE A 191 -5.57 -13.21 11.34
CA ILE A 191 -4.32 -13.02 10.59
C ILE A 191 -3.36 -12.09 11.32
N LYS A 192 -2.11 -12.53 11.44
CA LYS A 192 -1.01 -11.69 11.93
C LYS A 192 -0.47 -10.82 10.80
N CYS A 193 -0.07 -9.60 11.11
CA CYS A 193 0.62 -8.76 10.14
C CYS A 193 1.80 -8.00 10.73
N ASP A 194 2.77 -7.72 9.86
CA ASP A 194 3.78 -6.68 10.06
C ASP A 194 3.50 -5.54 9.07
N ILE A 195 4.11 -4.37 9.29
CA ILE A 195 3.93 -3.18 8.47
C ILE A 195 5.29 -2.71 7.96
N ALA A 196 5.40 -2.44 6.67
CA ALA A 196 6.51 -1.73 6.05
C ALA A 196 6.05 -0.33 5.63
N THR A 197 6.73 0.70 6.12
CA THR A 197 6.47 2.10 5.78
C THR A 197 7.75 2.83 5.43
N LEU A 198 7.77 3.70 4.41
CA LEU A 198 8.99 4.44 4.10
C LEU A 198 9.34 5.42 5.23
N SER A 199 8.34 6.07 5.83
CA SER A 199 8.56 7.01 6.92
C SER A 199 7.49 6.93 8.03
N LEU A 200 7.82 7.50 9.18
CA LEU A 200 6.89 7.79 10.28
C LEU A 200 6.75 9.32 10.37
N PHE A 201 5.56 9.87 10.15
CA PHE A 201 5.37 11.32 10.21
C PHE A 201 5.70 11.83 11.61
N ARG A 202 6.38 12.98 11.70
CA ARG A 202 6.93 13.57 12.94
C ARG A 202 8.08 12.81 13.59
N ALA A 203 8.63 11.75 12.97
CA ALA A 203 9.94 11.28 13.36
C ALA A 203 10.98 12.31 12.94
N SER A 204 11.65 12.97 13.90
CA SER A 204 12.80 13.81 13.56
C SER A 204 13.95 12.90 13.08
N PRO A 205 14.48 13.07 11.85
CA PRO A 205 15.60 12.27 11.36
C PRO A 205 16.87 12.48 12.19
N PHE A 206 16.92 13.55 12.98
CA PHE A 206 18.07 13.90 13.82
C PHE A 206 17.99 13.32 15.25
N ASN A 207 16.87 12.71 15.65
CA ASN A 207 16.72 12.15 17.00
C ASN A 207 16.24 10.69 16.97
N LYS A 208 17.20 9.76 16.94
CA LYS A 208 16.95 8.30 16.96
C LYS A 208 16.14 7.84 18.17
N LYS A 209 16.32 8.45 19.35
CA LYS A 209 15.55 8.09 20.55
C LYS A 209 14.07 8.46 20.38
N THR A 210 13.79 9.59 19.73
CA THR A 210 12.43 10.01 19.40
C THR A 210 11.80 9.09 18.35
N ALA A 211 12.55 8.69 17.31
CA ALA A 211 12.06 7.80 16.27
C ALA A 211 11.69 6.40 16.81
N GLU A 212 12.53 5.79 17.65
CA GLU A 212 12.24 4.48 18.24
C GLU A 212 11.09 4.53 19.25
N SER A 213 11.00 5.61 20.04
CA SER A 213 9.86 5.84 20.95
C SER A 213 8.55 5.98 20.17
N LEU A 214 8.56 6.75 19.08
CA LEU A 214 7.41 6.91 18.20
C LEU A 214 7.01 5.58 17.56
N LYS A 215 7.98 4.80 17.05
CA LYS A 215 7.73 3.45 16.53
C LYS A 215 7.04 2.58 17.58
N ARG A 216 7.57 2.48 18.80
CA ARG A 216 6.96 1.66 19.87
C ARG A 216 5.53 2.11 20.19
N LYS A 217 5.27 3.42 20.22
CA LYS A 217 3.92 3.96 20.41
C LYS A 217 2.98 3.53 19.29
N LYS A 218 3.44 3.57 18.03
CA LYS A 218 2.66 3.14 16.87
C LYS A 218 2.44 1.62 16.85
N GLU A 219 3.45 0.82 17.17
CA GLU A 219 3.31 -0.65 17.29
C GLU A 219 2.28 -1.01 18.38
N ALA A 220 2.31 -0.34 19.54
CA ALA A 220 1.33 -0.54 20.60
C ALA A 220 -0.10 -0.18 20.15
N MET A 221 -0.27 0.94 19.46
CA MET A 221 -1.55 1.38 18.90
C MET A 221 -2.06 0.41 17.81
N LEU A 222 -1.16 -0.15 17.01
CA LEU A 222 -1.47 -1.10 15.93
C LEU A 222 -1.41 -2.55 16.41
N ASN A 223 -1.96 -2.82 17.60
CA ASN A 223 -2.12 -4.17 18.15
C ASN A 223 -0.82 -5.02 18.22
N GLY A 224 0.34 -4.38 18.39
CA GLY A 224 1.63 -5.05 18.47
C GLY A 224 2.21 -5.47 17.11
N CYS A 225 1.60 -5.06 15.99
CA CYS A 225 2.16 -5.26 14.66
C CYS A 225 3.53 -4.61 14.58
N LYS A 226 4.51 -5.36 14.09
CA LYS A 226 5.87 -4.86 13.99
C LYS A 226 5.99 -3.89 12.82
N ILE A 227 6.63 -2.74 13.05
CA ILE A 227 6.82 -1.72 12.03
C ILE A 227 8.28 -1.71 11.56
N TYR A 228 8.46 -1.93 10.27
CA TYR A 228 9.70 -1.68 9.55
C TYR A 228 9.61 -0.31 8.90
N TYR A 229 10.58 0.55 9.19
CA TYR A 229 10.61 1.91 8.65
C TYR A 229 12.02 2.36 8.27
N SER A 230 12.12 3.37 7.42
CA SER A 230 13.39 4.02 7.12
C SER A 230 13.68 5.11 8.14
N ASP A 231 14.84 5.08 8.78
CA ASP A 231 15.30 6.12 9.70
C ASP A 231 15.93 7.33 8.99
N LYS A 232 15.96 7.31 7.64
CA LYS A 232 16.70 8.27 6.81
C LYS A 232 15.90 8.83 5.62
N GLY A 233 14.57 8.65 5.61
CA GLY A 233 13.74 9.02 4.46
C GLY A 233 12.71 10.09 4.78
N ASP A 234 12.65 11.12 3.94
CA ASP A 234 11.44 11.92 3.77
C ASP A 234 10.40 11.11 3.00
N THR A 235 9.11 11.37 3.26
CA THR A 235 8.02 10.84 2.44
C THR A 235 8.22 11.31 0.99
N PRO A 236 8.33 10.39 0.01
CA PRO A 236 8.51 10.77 -1.38
C PRO A 236 7.40 11.71 -1.84
N GLY A 237 7.77 12.81 -2.50
CA GLY A 237 6.80 13.79 -2.99
C GLY A 237 5.88 13.26 -4.10
N ILE A 238 6.11 12.04 -4.60
CA ILE A 238 5.33 11.43 -5.68
C ILE A 238 3.84 11.27 -5.34
N TYR A 239 3.50 11.21 -4.05
CA TYR A 239 2.11 11.08 -3.61
C TYR A 239 1.45 12.40 -3.22
N ARG A 240 2.22 13.50 -3.16
CA ARG A 240 1.67 14.85 -2.97
C ARG A 240 1.10 15.42 -4.27
N ASP A 241 1.54 14.89 -5.40
CA ASP A 241 1.11 15.33 -6.72
C ASP A 241 0.08 14.35 -7.30
N LYS A 242 -1.18 14.82 -7.43
CA LYS A 242 -2.28 14.05 -8.02
C LYS A 242 -1.96 13.56 -9.44
N LEU A 243 -0.99 14.16 -10.13
CA LEU A 243 -0.57 13.73 -11.46
C LEU A 243 0.30 12.47 -11.44
N SER A 244 1.03 12.25 -10.34
CA SER A 244 2.09 11.24 -10.29
C SER A 244 1.62 9.88 -9.75
N SER A 245 0.49 9.83 -9.04
CA SER A 245 -0.05 8.58 -8.49
C SER A 245 -0.69 7.69 -9.56
N GLY A 246 -1.18 8.26 -10.66
CA GLY A 246 -1.91 7.53 -11.72
C GLY A 246 -3.29 7.00 -11.31
N ILE A 247 -3.71 7.25 -10.08
CA ILE A 247 -4.94 6.72 -9.48
C ILE A 247 -5.71 7.83 -8.78
N VAL A 248 -7.04 7.68 -8.75
CA VAL A 248 -7.95 8.55 -8.01
C VAL A 248 -8.68 7.69 -6.98
N LYS A 249 -8.72 8.17 -5.74
CA LYS A 249 -9.45 7.53 -4.66
C LYS A 249 -10.58 8.41 -4.18
N ASP A 250 -11.77 7.83 -4.15
CA ASP A 250 -12.88 8.31 -3.35
C ASP A 250 -12.73 7.74 -1.92
N PRO A 251 -12.77 8.56 -0.85
CA PRO A 251 -12.68 8.07 0.53
C PRO A 251 -13.82 7.12 0.93
N TYR A 252 -14.87 7.01 0.12
CA TYR A 252 -16.02 6.12 0.29
C TYR A 252 -15.95 4.81 -0.49
N VAL A 253 -14.88 4.56 -1.25
CA VAL A 253 -14.71 3.33 -2.05
C VAL A 253 -13.49 2.52 -1.59
N LEU A 254 -13.62 1.19 -1.55
CA LEU A 254 -12.58 0.24 -1.08
C LEU A 254 -11.40 0.08 -2.05
N HIS A 255 -11.59 0.43 -3.32
CA HIS A 255 -10.56 0.35 -4.35
C HIS A 255 -10.32 1.71 -4.96
N ALA A 256 -9.06 2.08 -5.16
CA ALA A 256 -8.74 3.22 -5.99
C ALA A 256 -9.02 2.84 -7.44
N SER A 257 -9.57 3.80 -8.19
CA SER A 257 -9.69 3.65 -9.63
C SER A 257 -8.42 4.15 -10.29
N PRO A 258 -8.01 3.58 -11.44
CA PRO A 258 -7.16 4.29 -12.36
C PRO A 258 -7.72 5.71 -12.53
N ALA A 259 -6.86 6.71 -12.73
CA ALA A 259 -7.33 8.04 -13.12
C ALA A 259 -8.03 7.95 -14.49
N LYS A 260 -9.30 7.51 -14.48
CA LYS A 260 -10.07 7.24 -15.69
C LYS A 260 -10.32 8.56 -16.39
N THR A 261 -10.24 8.50 -17.70
CA THR A 261 -10.65 9.55 -18.63
C THR A 261 -12.18 9.52 -18.76
N ASP A 262 -12.94 9.59 -17.67
CA ASP A 262 -14.38 9.78 -17.82
C ASP A 262 -14.64 11.24 -18.19
N LEU A 263 -14.70 11.48 -19.49
CA LEU A 263 -14.96 12.78 -20.09
C LEU A 263 -16.47 13.04 -20.27
N SER A 264 -17.35 12.13 -19.83
CA SER A 264 -18.80 12.27 -20.04
C SER A 264 -19.35 13.55 -19.40
N ASN A 265 -18.86 13.87 -18.20
CA ASN A 265 -19.23 15.06 -17.43
C ASN A 265 -18.31 16.27 -17.63
N VAL A 266 -17.28 16.17 -18.48
CA VAL A 266 -16.35 17.27 -18.77
C VAL A 266 -16.95 18.14 -19.89
N PRO A 267 -17.10 19.47 -19.69
CA PRO A 267 -17.56 20.36 -20.74
C PRO A 267 -16.77 20.17 -22.05
N PRO A 268 -17.40 20.18 -23.24
CA PRO A 268 -16.73 19.85 -24.50
C PRO A 268 -15.42 20.62 -24.74
N HIS A 269 -15.36 21.90 -24.35
CA HIS A 269 -14.18 22.74 -24.49
C HIS A 269 -13.00 22.35 -23.57
N LEU A 270 -13.24 21.56 -22.51
CA LEU A 270 -12.22 21.07 -21.59
C LEU A 270 -11.82 19.61 -21.84
N LYS A 271 -12.58 18.86 -22.66
CA LYS A 271 -12.32 17.42 -22.89
C LYS A 271 -10.91 17.14 -23.40
N ASN A 272 -10.40 17.99 -24.29
CA ASN A 272 -9.05 17.84 -24.84
C ASN A 272 -7.96 18.07 -23.77
N GLN A 273 -8.16 19.04 -22.87
CA GLN A 273 -7.22 19.31 -21.78
C GLN A 273 -7.22 18.17 -20.75
N VAL A 274 -8.40 17.70 -20.34
CA VAL A 274 -8.53 16.59 -19.38
C VAL A 274 -8.01 15.28 -19.97
N SER A 275 -8.25 15.02 -21.26
CA SER A 275 -7.70 13.87 -21.98
C SER A 275 -6.16 13.91 -21.99
N ALA A 276 -5.56 15.05 -22.34
CA ALA A 276 -4.11 15.21 -22.35
C ALA A 276 -3.50 15.00 -20.96
N GLN A 277 -4.10 15.59 -19.91
CA GLN A 277 -3.66 15.39 -18.52
C GLN A 277 -3.72 13.92 -18.10
N ASN A 278 -4.79 13.20 -18.43
CA ASN A 278 -4.93 11.80 -18.07
C ASN A 278 -3.96 10.87 -18.82
N ILE A 279 -3.69 11.14 -20.10
CA ILE A 279 -2.64 10.45 -20.86
C ILE A 279 -1.29 10.67 -20.17
N GLN A 280 -1.01 11.90 -19.75
CA GLN A 280 0.21 12.25 -19.03
C GLN A 280 0.32 11.49 -17.70
N ARG A 281 -0.78 11.41 -16.91
CA ARG A 281 -0.85 10.63 -15.66
C ARG A 281 -0.56 9.14 -15.88
N SER A 282 -1.15 8.56 -16.92
CA SER A 282 -0.93 7.15 -17.25
C SER A 282 0.54 6.88 -17.63
N LYS A 283 1.15 7.76 -18.43
CA LYS A 283 2.59 7.69 -18.74
C LYS A 283 3.45 7.80 -17.49
N TYR A 284 3.11 8.72 -16.56
CA TYR A 284 3.82 8.86 -15.30
C TYR A 284 3.73 7.62 -14.42
N ALA A 285 2.54 7.04 -14.29
CA ALA A 285 2.35 5.82 -13.52
C ALA A 285 3.13 4.64 -14.11
N ALA A 286 3.11 4.47 -15.44
CA ALA A 286 3.88 3.45 -16.13
C ALA A 286 5.39 3.63 -15.92
N TYR A 287 5.88 4.87 -16.03
CA TYR A 287 7.29 5.19 -15.76
C TYR A 287 7.69 4.89 -14.31
N ALA A 288 6.89 5.35 -13.34
CA ALA A 288 7.13 5.10 -11.92
C ALA A 288 7.17 3.59 -11.60
N ARG A 289 6.26 2.80 -12.19
CA ARG A 289 6.24 1.34 -12.09
C ARG A 289 7.50 0.71 -12.68
N ALA A 290 7.89 1.09 -13.89
CA ALA A 290 9.10 0.57 -14.53
C ALA A 290 10.36 0.87 -13.69
N ARG A 291 10.47 2.10 -13.16
CA ARG A 291 11.57 2.48 -12.29
C ARG A 291 11.56 1.74 -10.95
N ALA A 292 10.39 1.51 -10.37
CA ALA A 292 10.24 0.71 -9.16
C ALA A 292 10.83 -0.69 -9.33
N PHE A 293 10.60 -1.31 -10.50
CA PHE A 293 11.15 -2.63 -10.80
C PHE A 293 12.67 -2.62 -10.99
N LEU A 294 13.21 -1.59 -11.64
CA LEU A 294 14.66 -1.40 -11.74
C LEU A 294 15.30 -1.26 -10.36
N ILE A 295 14.76 -0.41 -9.49
CA ILE A 295 15.22 -0.25 -8.10
C ILE A 295 15.15 -1.57 -7.36
N ALA A 296 14.05 -2.29 -7.47
CA ALA A 296 13.88 -3.58 -6.82
C ALA A 296 14.95 -4.59 -7.27
N ASP A 297 15.24 -4.65 -8.57
CA ASP A 297 16.27 -5.52 -9.13
C ASP A 297 17.66 -5.13 -8.63
N GLU A 298 18.03 -3.85 -8.71
CA GLU A 298 19.31 -3.35 -8.20
C GLU A 298 19.49 -3.62 -6.70
N LEU A 299 18.47 -3.33 -5.90
CA LEU A 299 18.50 -3.57 -4.46
C LEU A 299 18.62 -5.05 -4.15
N TYR A 300 17.89 -5.89 -4.86
CA TYR A 300 18.00 -7.34 -4.71
C TYR A 300 19.43 -7.81 -5.01
N GLU A 301 20.05 -7.42 -6.12
CA GLU A 301 21.43 -7.83 -6.46
C GLU A 301 22.45 -7.34 -5.41
N ARG A 302 22.31 -6.09 -4.94
CA ARG A 302 23.16 -5.54 -3.86
C ARG A 302 23.02 -6.31 -2.54
N LYS A 303 21.90 -6.97 -2.30
CA LYS A 303 21.66 -7.77 -1.08
C LYS A 303 22.00 -9.24 -1.30
N LYS A 304 21.85 -9.80 -2.50
CA LYS A 304 22.20 -11.20 -2.80
C LYS A 304 23.66 -11.51 -2.49
N SER A 305 24.54 -10.55 -2.73
CA SER A 305 25.98 -10.63 -2.47
C SER A 305 26.39 -10.52 -0.99
N LYS A 306 25.43 -10.35 -0.06
CA LYS A 306 25.66 -10.19 1.38
C LYS A 306 24.88 -11.21 2.21
#